data_AF-A0A836HER2-F1
#
_entry.id   AF-A0A836HER2-F1
#
_cell.length_a   1.000
_cell.length_b   1.000
_cell.length_c   1.000
_cell.angle_alpha   90.00
_cell.angle_beta   90.00
_cell.angle_gamma   90.00
#
_symmetry.space_group_name_H-M   'P 1'
#
loop_
_entity.id
_entity.type
_entity.pdbx_description
1 polymer ?
#
loop_
_entity_poly.entity_id
_entity_poly.type
_entity_poly.pdbx_seq_one_letter_code
_entity_poly.pdbx_strand_id
1 'polypeptide(L)'
;MFFAKYYDDPFADDDNDICYAEIVSKGDDSDATADARANCPLIPRVADVSSTLGSTNEITKSACGASTEIPFSTANGSQRASSQAGEPEYEGYIEKLRAELKAANADNNRLTIVQTKLESRVRSLSFEKENAEWQLQQEKERSRALAEKVSALEEELVMMTTRVSSAAHQRDAIPVESSSLPASSSPEGLHAAARTQRCDPNASLEQPRHAQTAYTAGRRGLYERRGETTITTALPQSAHASYEPHDTAPPISTEKTLRSQRRAAAANETIAAQEQAVREKAAAVQVLEAQLLEHSQQRDELTSNLERLERMRTRTVADRKKKAAVERSLEEEEKLIGQIRLELRAYSALRR
;
A
#
# COMPACT_ATOMS: atom_id res chain seq x y z
N MET A 1 0.69 52.98 -9.69
CA MET A 1 -0.04 52.10 -10.62
C MET A 1 0.95 51.63 -11.68
N PHE A 2 1.47 50.41 -11.54
CA PHE A 2 2.34 49.80 -12.56
C PHE A 2 1.55 48.66 -13.21
N PHE A 3 1.30 48.79 -14.51
CA PHE A 3 0.65 47.75 -15.32
C PHE A 3 1.66 46.63 -15.57
N ALA A 4 1.41 45.46 -14.99
CA ALA A 4 2.08 44.22 -15.35
C ALA A 4 1.57 43.79 -16.73
N LYS A 5 2.40 43.98 -17.76
CA LYS A 5 2.06 43.69 -19.17
C LYS A 5 3.01 42.71 -19.86
N TYR A 6 3.72 41.88 -19.09
CA TYR A 6 4.84 41.10 -19.65
C TYR A 6 4.98 39.67 -19.12
N TYR A 7 3.90 38.95 -18.89
CA TYR A 7 3.94 37.49 -18.93
C TYR A 7 2.59 36.98 -19.45
N ASP A 8 2.48 36.88 -20.77
CA ASP A 8 1.53 35.94 -21.36
C ASP A 8 1.98 34.54 -20.94
N ASP A 9 1.08 33.81 -20.29
CA ASP A 9 1.33 32.47 -19.77
C ASP A 9 1.59 31.52 -20.95
N PRO A 10 2.82 31.02 -21.15
CA PRO A 10 3.12 30.12 -22.27
C PRO A 10 2.49 28.73 -22.11
N PHE A 11 1.73 28.48 -21.03
CA PHE A 11 1.01 27.24 -20.76
C PHE A 11 -0.51 27.38 -20.87
N ALA A 12 -1.02 28.52 -21.37
CA ALA A 12 -2.46 28.73 -21.58
C ALA A 12 -2.99 27.99 -22.82
N ASP A 13 -2.12 27.46 -23.67
CA ASP A 13 -2.52 26.56 -24.74
C ASP A 13 -2.74 25.16 -24.16
N ASP A 14 -4.01 24.74 -24.18
CA ASP A 14 -4.57 23.46 -23.67
C ASP A 14 -4.07 22.23 -24.46
N ASP A 15 -3.02 22.40 -25.25
CA ASP A 15 -2.37 21.37 -26.05
C ASP A 15 -1.28 20.72 -25.20
N ASN A 16 -1.70 19.71 -24.43
CA ASN A 16 -0.82 18.67 -23.88
C ASN A 16 -0.20 17.82 -25.02
N ASP A 17 0.48 18.47 -25.96
CA ASP A 17 1.43 17.85 -26.89
C ASP A 17 2.71 17.50 -26.11
N ILE A 18 2.55 16.63 -25.11
CA ILE A 18 3.68 15.86 -24.60
C ILE A 18 4.06 14.94 -25.76
N CYS A 19 5.09 15.34 -26.52
CA CYS A 19 5.68 14.52 -27.57
C CYS A 19 6.24 13.23 -26.95
N TYR A 20 5.40 12.19 -26.88
CA TYR A 20 5.87 10.83 -26.67
C TYR A 20 6.60 10.43 -27.95
N ALA A 21 7.93 10.49 -27.92
CA ALA A 21 8.74 9.85 -28.94
C ALA A 21 8.38 8.36 -28.97
N GLU A 22 7.90 7.89 -30.11
CA GLU A 22 7.57 6.49 -30.36
C GLU A 22 8.85 5.66 -30.21
N ILE A 23 8.96 4.90 -29.12
CA ILE A 23 10.05 3.94 -28.94
C ILE A 23 9.71 2.75 -29.82
N VAL A 24 10.18 2.78 -31.07
CA VAL A 24 10.12 1.63 -31.97
C VAL A 24 11.06 0.56 -31.41
N SER A 25 10.51 -0.38 -30.64
CA SER A 25 11.21 -1.61 -30.28
C SER A 25 11.47 -2.41 -31.55
N LYS A 26 12.70 -2.29 -32.03
CA LYS A 26 13.26 -3.08 -33.13
C LYS A 26 13.20 -4.55 -32.69
N GLY A 27 12.31 -5.32 -33.32
CA GLY A 27 12.18 -6.74 -33.08
C GLY A 27 13.47 -7.45 -33.46
N ASP A 28 14.12 -8.07 -32.47
CA ASP A 28 15.11 -9.10 -32.73
C ASP A 28 14.37 -10.36 -33.13
N ASP A 29 14.41 -10.67 -34.43
CA ASP A 29 14.06 -11.97 -34.99
C ASP A 29 15.09 -13.00 -34.49
N SER A 30 14.86 -13.59 -33.31
CA SER A 30 15.58 -14.80 -32.89
C SER A 30 14.73 -16.02 -33.19
N ASP A 31 14.97 -16.54 -34.38
CA ASP A 31 14.61 -17.87 -34.83
C ASP A 31 15.33 -18.90 -33.94
N ALA A 32 14.59 -19.62 -33.09
CA ALA A 32 15.12 -20.71 -32.29
C ALA A 32 14.07 -21.81 -32.12
N THR A 33 14.07 -22.72 -33.08
CA THR A 33 13.52 -24.06 -32.99
C THR A 33 14.15 -24.83 -31.83
N ALA A 34 13.37 -25.32 -30.88
CA ALA A 34 13.73 -26.49 -30.08
C ALA A 34 12.48 -27.20 -29.53
N ASP A 35 12.26 -28.36 -30.14
CA ASP A 35 11.42 -29.46 -29.75
C ASP A 35 11.79 -29.98 -28.34
N ALA A 36 10.79 -30.14 -27.46
CA ALA A 36 10.93 -30.94 -26.24
C ALA A 36 9.56 -31.42 -25.74
N ARG A 37 9.20 -32.64 -26.18
CA ARG A 37 8.26 -33.53 -25.50
C ARG A 37 8.61 -33.67 -24.01
N ALA A 38 7.61 -33.54 -23.13
CA ALA A 38 7.63 -34.19 -21.83
C ALA A 38 6.23 -34.67 -21.44
N ASN A 39 6.16 -36.00 -21.26
CA ASN A 39 5.08 -36.77 -20.66
C ASN A 39 4.66 -36.22 -19.28
N CYS A 40 3.38 -36.43 -18.90
CA CYS A 40 2.89 -36.94 -17.59
C CYS A 40 1.35 -36.72 -17.46
N PRO A 41 0.64 -37.28 -16.45
CA PRO A 41 -0.07 -38.56 -16.55
C PRO A 41 -1.59 -38.42 -16.37
N LEU A 42 -2.30 -39.54 -16.55
CA LEU A 42 -3.74 -39.69 -16.32
C LEU A 42 -4.18 -39.63 -14.82
N ILE A 43 -5.47 -39.29 -14.63
CA ILE A 43 -6.43 -39.62 -13.52
C ILE A 43 -6.51 -38.63 -12.32
N PRO A 44 -7.68 -38.39 -11.63
CA PRO A 44 -9.09 -38.72 -11.92
C PRO A 44 -10.06 -37.51 -11.97
N ARG A 45 -11.20 -37.82 -12.59
CA ARG A 45 -12.49 -37.11 -12.60
C ARG A 45 -13.23 -37.33 -11.27
N VAL A 46 -13.59 -36.27 -10.53
CA VAL A 46 -14.58 -36.34 -9.44
C VAL A 46 -15.43 -35.07 -9.37
N ALA A 47 -16.74 -35.32 -9.42
CA ALA A 47 -17.91 -34.59 -8.90
C ALA A 47 -18.13 -33.09 -9.19
N ASP A 48 -19.26 -32.89 -9.87
CA ASP A 48 -20.23 -31.81 -9.73
C ASP A 48 -20.25 -31.10 -8.37
N VAL A 49 -20.17 -29.77 -8.41
CA VAL A 49 -20.95 -28.92 -7.49
C VAL A 49 -21.55 -27.78 -8.30
N SER A 50 -22.87 -27.88 -8.46
CA SER A 50 -23.76 -26.81 -8.89
C SER A 50 -23.54 -25.54 -8.06
N SER A 51 -23.36 -24.41 -8.73
CA SER A 51 -23.66 -23.11 -8.15
C SER A 51 -24.17 -22.19 -9.24
N THR A 52 -25.49 -22.28 -9.38
CA THR A 52 -26.39 -21.25 -9.88
C THR A 52 -26.19 -19.97 -9.06
N LEU A 53 -25.78 -18.87 -9.69
CA LEU A 53 -26.29 -17.54 -9.34
C LEU A 53 -26.00 -16.56 -10.47
N GLY A 54 -27.08 -15.93 -10.91
CA GLY A 54 -27.16 -15.21 -12.16
C GLY A 54 -26.49 -13.85 -12.12
N SER A 55 -26.06 -13.44 -13.30
CA SER A 55 -25.96 -12.03 -13.66
C SER A 55 -26.46 -11.92 -15.10
N THR A 56 -27.74 -11.56 -15.20
CA THR A 56 -28.41 -11.16 -16.43
C THR A 56 -27.91 -9.78 -16.83
N ASN A 57 -26.88 -9.73 -17.66
CA ASN A 57 -26.63 -8.54 -18.47
C ASN A 57 -27.03 -8.88 -19.90
N GLU A 58 -28.25 -8.48 -20.24
CA GLU A 58 -28.77 -8.39 -21.60
C GLU A 58 -27.82 -7.53 -22.44
N ILE A 59 -26.90 -8.21 -23.14
CA ILE A 59 -26.26 -7.62 -24.31
C ILE A 59 -27.27 -7.77 -25.43
N THR A 60 -27.99 -6.70 -25.69
CA THR A 60 -28.79 -6.51 -26.91
C THR A 60 -27.91 -6.85 -28.11
N LYS A 61 -28.22 -7.98 -28.73
CA LYS A 61 -27.72 -8.39 -30.04
C LYS A 61 -28.08 -7.29 -31.05
N SER A 62 -27.15 -6.39 -31.32
CA SER A 62 -27.20 -5.56 -32.52
C SER A 62 -26.84 -6.44 -33.71
N ALA A 63 -27.86 -7.12 -34.23
CA ALA A 63 -27.82 -7.85 -35.48
C ALA A 63 -27.72 -6.85 -36.64
N CYS A 64 -26.49 -6.47 -37.00
CA CYS A 64 -26.18 -5.89 -38.30
C CYS A 64 -25.32 -6.88 -39.10
N GLY A 65 -25.84 -8.10 -39.25
CA GLY A 65 -25.36 -9.07 -40.23
C GLY A 65 -26.19 -8.95 -41.49
N ALA A 66 -26.02 -7.87 -42.25
CA ALA A 66 -26.51 -7.81 -43.62
C ALA A 66 -25.63 -8.72 -44.48
N SER A 67 -25.91 -10.02 -44.44
CA SER A 67 -25.33 -11.02 -45.31
C SER A 67 -25.77 -10.70 -46.73
N THR A 68 -24.88 -10.03 -47.48
CA THR A 68 -25.11 -9.74 -48.89
C THR A 68 -24.70 -10.98 -49.66
N GLU A 69 -25.61 -11.94 -49.78
CA GLU A 69 -25.44 -13.15 -50.59
C GLU A 69 -25.44 -12.79 -52.10
N ILE A 70 -24.31 -12.29 -52.61
CA ILE A 70 -23.41 -13.04 -53.51
C ILE A 70 -23.98 -14.18 -54.39
N PRO A 71 -24.99 -14.08 -55.28
CA PRO A 71 -25.42 -15.22 -56.07
C PRO A 71 -24.37 -15.48 -57.17
N PHE A 72 -23.47 -16.43 -56.96
CA PHE A 72 -22.60 -16.93 -58.01
C PHE A 72 -23.41 -17.84 -58.94
N SER A 73 -24.07 -17.24 -59.94
CA SER A 73 -24.63 -17.96 -61.07
C SER A 73 -23.50 -18.45 -61.98
N THR A 74 -23.20 -19.74 -61.85
CA THR A 74 -22.35 -20.50 -62.77
C THR A 74 -23.07 -20.64 -64.12
N ALA A 75 -22.86 -19.69 -65.04
CA ALA A 75 -23.33 -19.80 -66.42
C ALA A 75 -22.14 -19.93 -67.37
N ASN A 76 -21.84 -21.18 -67.77
CA ASN A 76 -21.03 -21.49 -68.93
C ASN A 76 -21.78 -21.02 -70.18
N GLY A 77 -21.28 -19.98 -70.85
CA GLY A 77 -21.88 -19.45 -72.07
C GLY A 77 -20.91 -18.60 -72.87
N SER A 78 -20.24 -19.26 -73.81
CA SER A 78 -19.41 -18.68 -74.87
C SER A 78 -20.10 -17.52 -75.61
N GLN A 79 -19.71 -16.27 -75.30
CA GLN A 79 -19.90 -15.11 -76.19
C GLN A 79 -18.64 -14.24 -76.19
N ARG A 80 -17.73 -14.56 -77.12
CA ARG A 80 -16.73 -13.62 -77.63
C ARG A 80 -17.47 -12.62 -78.53
N ALA A 81 -17.87 -11.48 -77.99
CA ALA A 81 -18.01 -10.22 -78.72
C ALA A 81 -18.38 -9.09 -77.75
N SER A 82 -17.70 -7.95 -77.87
CA SER A 82 -18.00 -6.67 -77.20
C SER A 82 -17.50 -6.48 -75.76
N SER A 83 -16.19 -6.62 -75.55
CA SER A 83 -15.49 -6.37 -74.28
C SER A 83 -14.86 -4.96 -74.15
N GLN A 84 -15.42 -3.93 -74.79
CA GLN A 84 -14.81 -2.58 -74.79
C GLN A 84 -15.65 -1.47 -74.15
N ALA A 85 -16.88 -1.74 -73.72
CA ALA A 85 -17.77 -0.73 -73.11
C ALA A 85 -17.91 -0.84 -71.58
N GLY A 86 -17.52 -1.96 -70.96
CA GLY A 86 -17.65 -2.16 -69.51
C GLY A 86 -16.42 -1.75 -68.68
N GLU A 87 -15.26 -1.60 -69.31
CA GLU A 87 -13.99 -1.24 -68.64
C GLU A 87 -14.04 0.07 -67.82
N PRO A 88 -14.67 1.18 -68.29
CA PRO A 88 -14.70 2.42 -67.51
C PRO A 88 -15.63 2.37 -66.28
N GLU A 89 -16.68 1.53 -66.30
CA GLU A 89 -17.58 1.39 -65.14
C GLU A 89 -16.93 0.61 -63.99
N TYR A 90 -16.13 -0.41 -64.32
CA TYR A 90 -15.38 -1.16 -63.32
C TYR A 90 -14.27 -0.33 -62.68
N GLU A 91 -13.54 0.49 -63.45
CA GLU A 91 -12.51 1.35 -62.87
C GLU A 91 -13.13 2.38 -61.90
N GLY A 92 -14.26 2.99 -62.27
CA GLY A 92 -15.00 3.89 -61.37
C GLY A 92 -15.47 3.21 -60.08
N TYR A 93 -15.90 1.95 -60.15
CA TYR A 93 -16.27 1.17 -58.96
C TYR A 93 -15.05 0.86 -58.09
N ILE A 94 -13.90 0.51 -58.69
CA ILE A 94 -12.65 0.27 -57.96
C ILE A 94 -12.18 1.54 -57.26
N GLU A 95 -12.23 2.70 -57.93
CA GLU A 95 -11.90 4.00 -57.32
C GLU A 95 -12.81 4.32 -56.13
N LYS A 96 -14.12 4.07 -56.26
CA LYS A 96 -15.06 4.24 -55.15
C LYS A 96 -14.70 3.35 -53.95
N LEU A 97 -14.40 2.08 -54.17
CA LEU A 97 -13.98 1.15 -53.11
C LEU A 97 -12.65 1.57 -52.46
N ARG A 98 -11.68 2.06 -53.25
CA ARG A 98 -10.42 2.60 -52.72
C ARG A 98 -10.67 3.82 -51.82
N ALA A 99 -11.55 4.74 -52.25
CA ALA A 99 -11.92 5.91 -51.45
C ALA A 99 -12.62 5.52 -50.15
N GLU A 100 -13.54 4.55 -50.21
CA GLU A 100 -14.24 4.03 -49.03
C GLU A 100 -13.29 3.34 -48.06
N LEU A 101 -12.36 2.53 -48.55
CA LEU A 101 -11.34 1.86 -47.72
C LEU A 101 -10.41 2.87 -47.06
N LYS A 102 -10.03 3.95 -47.77
CA LYS A 102 -9.25 5.04 -47.21
C LYS A 102 -10.01 5.78 -46.09
N ALA A 103 -11.30 6.05 -46.29
CA ALA A 103 -12.15 6.67 -45.27
C ALA A 103 -12.30 5.77 -44.04
N ALA A 104 -12.61 4.49 -44.23
CA ALA A 104 -12.71 3.52 -43.15
C ALA A 104 -11.40 3.36 -42.37
N ASN A 105 -10.24 3.41 -43.04
CA ASN A 105 -8.94 3.36 -42.38
C ASN A 105 -8.65 4.62 -41.54
N ALA A 106 -9.05 5.81 -42.03
CA ALA A 106 -8.94 7.04 -41.27
C ALA A 106 -9.82 7.02 -40.00
N ASP A 107 -11.04 6.49 -40.11
CA ASP A 107 -11.92 6.30 -38.96
C ASP A 107 -11.37 5.28 -37.96
N ASN A 108 -10.79 4.18 -38.43
CA ASN A 108 -10.16 3.17 -37.57
C ASN A 108 -9.02 3.80 -36.74
N ASN A 109 -8.12 4.54 -37.40
CA ASN A 109 -7.04 5.25 -36.71
C ASN A 109 -7.58 6.25 -35.67
N ARG A 110 -8.63 7.01 -36.00
CA ARG A 110 -9.28 7.92 -35.05
C ARG A 110 -9.84 7.18 -33.85
N LEU A 111 -10.50 6.04 -34.05
CA LEU A 111 -11.02 5.20 -32.98
C LEU A 111 -9.92 4.63 -32.10
N THR A 112 -8.79 4.20 -32.67
CA THR A 112 -7.62 3.74 -31.89
C THR A 112 -7.06 4.85 -31.00
N ILE A 113 -6.97 6.09 -31.50
CA ILE A 113 -6.52 7.24 -30.70
C ILE A 113 -7.50 7.52 -29.55
N VAL A 114 -8.81 7.50 -29.81
CA VAL A 114 -9.82 7.68 -28.76
C VAL A 114 -9.74 6.56 -27.72
N GLN A 115 -9.57 5.31 -28.16
CA GLN A 115 -9.44 4.16 -27.28
C GLN A 115 -8.23 4.31 -26.34
N THR A 116 -7.04 4.58 -26.87
CA THR A 116 -5.83 4.75 -26.06
C THR A 116 -5.94 5.92 -25.08
N LYS A 117 -6.59 7.03 -25.48
CA LYS A 117 -6.89 8.16 -24.59
C LYS A 117 -7.83 7.76 -23.45
N LEU A 118 -8.88 7.00 -23.74
CA LEU A 118 -9.81 6.50 -22.72
C LEU A 118 -9.13 5.51 -21.77
N GLU A 119 -8.30 4.59 -22.28
CA GLU A 119 -7.53 3.66 -21.47
C GLU A 119 -6.55 4.38 -20.52
N SER A 120 -5.90 5.44 -20.99
CA SER A 120 -5.05 6.29 -20.14
C SER A 120 -5.87 6.98 -19.04
N ARG A 121 -7.05 7.51 -19.39
CA ARG A 121 -7.95 8.16 -18.42
C ARG A 121 -8.45 7.19 -17.36
N VAL A 122 -8.81 5.96 -17.75
CA VAL A 122 -9.22 4.92 -16.81
C VAL A 122 -8.10 4.58 -15.83
N ARG A 123 -6.86 4.41 -16.32
CA ARG A 123 -5.69 4.16 -15.46
C ARG A 123 -5.40 5.32 -14.50
N SER A 124 -5.55 6.56 -14.95
CA SER A 124 -5.39 7.74 -14.08
C SER A 124 -6.46 7.78 -12.98
N LEU A 125 -7.73 7.56 -13.34
CA LEU A 125 -8.84 7.56 -12.38
C LEU A 125 -8.76 6.40 -11.38
N SER A 126 -8.26 5.23 -11.79
CA SER A 126 -8.07 4.11 -10.87
C SER A 126 -7.01 4.42 -9.82
N PHE A 127 -5.91 5.08 -10.20
CA PHE A 127 -4.88 5.53 -9.24
C PHE A 127 -5.41 6.59 -8.27
N GLU A 128 -6.17 7.57 -8.78
CA GLU A 128 -6.80 8.60 -7.94
C GLU A 128 -7.77 7.98 -6.92
N LYS A 129 -8.58 7.00 -7.35
CA LYS A 129 -9.47 6.23 -6.48
C LYS A 129 -8.70 5.50 -5.38
N GLU A 130 -7.64 4.75 -5.74
CA GLU A 130 -6.83 4.00 -4.77
C GLU A 130 -6.18 4.93 -3.73
N ASN A 131 -5.68 6.08 -4.17
CA ASN A 131 -5.14 7.10 -3.27
C ASN A 131 -6.20 7.66 -2.30
N ALA A 132 -7.42 7.93 -2.79
CA ALA A 132 -8.53 8.38 -1.95
C ALA A 132 -8.98 7.30 -0.94
N GLU A 133 -9.00 6.03 -1.34
CA GLU A 133 -9.30 4.89 -0.45
C GLU A 133 -8.25 4.76 0.66
N TRP A 134 -6.96 4.91 0.32
CA TRP A 134 -5.88 4.88 1.30
C TRP A 134 -6.00 6.03 2.32
N GLN A 135 -6.28 7.26 1.86
CA GLN A 135 -6.50 8.41 2.75
C GLN A 135 -7.71 8.20 3.67
N LEU A 136 -8.82 7.68 3.13
CA LEU A 136 -10.01 7.36 3.92
C LEU A 136 -9.69 6.32 5.00
N GLN A 137 -8.89 5.30 4.68
CA GLN A 137 -8.49 4.29 5.65
C GLN A 137 -7.62 4.87 6.77
N GLN A 138 -6.68 5.76 6.42
CA GLN A 138 -5.86 6.47 7.40
C GLN A 138 -6.73 7.33 8.34
N GLU A 139 -7.72 8.03 7.80
CA GLU A 139 -8.64 8.86 8.59
C GLU A 139 -9.55 8.02 9.51
N LYS A 140 -9.97 6.84 9.05
CA LYS A 140 -10.71 5.86 9.88
C LYS A 140 -9.87 5.36 11.06
N GLU A 141 -8.59 5.06 10.84
CA GLU A 141 -7.67 4.63 11.90
C GLU A 141 -7.42 5.75 12.90
N ARG A 142 -7.23 6.99 12.41
CA ARG A 142 -7.13 8.17 13.28
C ARG A 142 -8.39 8.38 14.11
N SER A 143 -9.57 8.25 13.48
CA SER A 143 -10.86 8.40 14.15
C SER A 143 -11.08 7.32 15.21
N ARG A 144 -10.67 6.07 14.92
CA ARG A 144 -10.70 4.96 15.89
C ARG A 144 -9.81 5.27 17.10
N ALA A 145 -8.58 5.68 16.89
CA ALA A 145 -7.65 6.02 17.97
C ALA A 145 -8.15 7.20 18.82
N LEU A 146 -8.82 8.18 18.22
CA LEU A 146 -9.47 9.27 18.94
C LEU A 146 -10.67 8.77 19.76
N ALA A 147 -11.51 7.90 19.20
CA ALA A 147 -12.63 7.31 19.92
C ALA A 147 -12.18 6.50 21.15
N GLU A 148 -11.11 5.72 21.02
CA GLU A 148 -10.50 5.00 22.15
C GLU A 148 -10.01 5.94 23.25
N LYS A 149 -9.37 7.07 22.88
CA LYS A 149 -8.94 8.09 23.84
C LYS A 149 -10.12 8.78 24.54
N VAL A 150 -11.18 9.10 23.80
CA VAL A 150 -12.40 9.68 24.37
C VAL A 150 -13.02 8.70 25.36
N SER A 151 -13.15 7.42 25.01
CA SER A 151 -13.65 6.37 25.90
C SER A 151 -12.82 6.27 27.19
N ALA A 152 -11.49 6.29 27.09
CA ALA A 152 -10.62 6.23 28.27
C ALA A 152 -10.78 7.46 29.19
N LEU A 153 -10.93 8.66 28.62
CA LEU A 153 -11.16 9.89 29.38
C LEU A 153 -12.56 9.92 30.03
N GLU A 154 -13.57 9.37 29.35
CA GLU A 154 -14.92 9.21 29.92
C GLU A 154 -14.91 8.27 31.12
N GLU A 155 -14.21 7.13 31.03
CA GLU A 155 -14.02 6.20 32.16
C GLU A 155 -13.29 6.88 33.35
N GLU A 156 -12.25 7.68 33.07
CA GLU A 156 -11.53 8.44 34.10
C GLU A 156 -12.44 9.46 34.79
N LEU A 157 -13.26 10.20 34.04
CA LEU A 157 -14.24 11.14 34.58
C LEU A 157 -15.27 10.44 35.47
N VAL A 158 -15.76 9.27 35.08
CA VAL A 158 -16.67 8.45 35.90
C VAL A 158 -15.99 8.03 37.21
N MET A 159 -14.74 7.56 37.16
CA MET A 159 -13.96 7.22 38.36
C MET A 159 -13.74 8.43 39.29
N MET A 160 -13.45 9.61 38.75
CA MET A 160 -13.28 10.81 39.56
C MET A 160 -14.62 11.24 40.19
N THR A 161 -15.71 11.19 39.45
CA THR A 161 -17.04 11.58 39.92
C THR A 161 -17.52 10.68 41.06
N THR A 162 -17.30 9.36 40.94
CA THR A 162 -17.62 8.39 42.00
C THR A 162 -16.78 8.60 43.26
N ARG A 163 -15.48 8.91 43.12
CA ARG A 163 -14.60 9.26 44.26
C ARG A 163 -15.05 10.53 44.97
N VAL A 164 -15.37 11.59 44.22
CA VAL A 164 -15.85 12.87 44.78
C VAL A 164 -17.19 12.65 45.50
N SER A 165 -18.11 11.91 44.88
CA SER A 165 -19.40 11.57 45.49
C SER A 165 -19.21 10.78 46.79
N SER A 166 -18.32 9.79 46.81
CA SER A 166 -18.02 9.00 48.01
C SER A 166 -17.40 9.85 49.13
N ALA A 167 -16.52 10.79 48.78
CA ALA A 167 -15.91 11.71 49.74
C ALA A 167 -16.92 12.71 50.34
N ALA A 168 -17.91 13.16 49.57
CA ALA A 168 -18.97 14.02 50.06
C ALA A 168 -19.84 13.31 51.11
N HIS A 169 -20.24 12.06 50.84
CA HIS A 169 -21.06 11.27 51.79
C HIS A 169 -20.34 10.97 53.11
N GLN A 170 -19.00 10.86 53.12
CA GLN A 170 -18.24 10.71 54.36
C GLN A 170 -18.22 11.98 55.22
N ARG A 171 -18.35 13.17 54.64
CA ARG A 171 -18.37 14.43 55.39
C ARG A 171 -19.72 14.71 56.06
N ASP A 172 -20.81 14.29 55.43
CA ASP A 172 -22.17 14.50 55.98
C ASP A 172 -22.55 13.46 57.05
N ALA A 173 -21.72 12.43 57.25
CA ALA A 173 -21.94 11.36 58.23
C ALA A 173 -21.28 11.59 59.61
N ILE A 174 -20.59 12.71 59.82
CA ILE A 174 -20.09 13.09 61.16
C ILE A 174 -21.15 13.98 61.82
N PRO A 175 -21.88 13.51 62.85
CA PRO A 175 -22.79 14.34 63.60
C PRO A 175 -21.98 15.46 64.25
N VAL A 176 -22.33 16.71 63.97
CA VAL A 176 -21.80 17.88 64.65
C VAL A 176 -22.29 17.82 66.10
N GLU A 177 -21.60 17.06 66.94
CA GLU A 177 -21.67 17.25 68.38
C GLU A 177 -20.77 18.42 68.75
N SER A 178 -21.44 19.51 69.08
CA SER A 178 -20.94 20.70 69.75
C SER A 178 -19.98 20.34 70.89
N SER A 179 -18.67 20.53 70.72
CA SER A 179 -17.80 20.72 71.88
C SER A 179 -16.46 21.38 71.55
N SER A 180 -16.38 22.64 71.98
CA SER A 180 -15.29 23.21 72.78
C SER A 180 -13.84 23.19 72.24
N LEU A 181 -13.36 24.40 71.98
CA LEU A 181 -11.96 24.86 71.89
C LEU A 181 -11.00 24.09 72.81
N PRO A 182 -9.73 23.87 72.38
CA PRO A 182 -8.71 24.84 72.77
C PRO A 182 -7.72 25.20 71.65
N ALA A 183 -7.24 26.44 71.74
CA ALA A 183 -6.10 26.95 71.01
C ALA A 183 -4.83 26.12 71.33
N SER A 184 -4.09 25.69 70.30
CA SER A 184 -2.68 25.33 70.47
C SER A 184 -1.91 25.37 69.16
N SER A 185 -1.00 26.35 69.10
CA SER A 185 0.34 26.31 68.53
C SER A 185 0.58 25.68 67.14
N SER A 186 0.81 26.59 66.20
CA SER A 186 1.76 26.50 65.08
C SER A 186 2.96 25.58 65.35
N PRO A 187 3.34 24.77 64.33
CA PRO A 187 4.70 24.87 63.86
C PRO A 187 4.74 25.06 62.33
N GLU A 188 5.45 26.12 61.94
CA GLU A 188 6.05 26.31 60.62
C GLU A 188 6.87 25.07 60.21
N GLY A 189 6.23 24.20 59.43
CA GLY A 189 6.85 23.08 58.74
C GLY A 189 7.02 23.44 57.27
N LEU A 190 8.25 23.78 56.92
CA LEU A 190 8.77 24.12 55.59
C LEU A 190 8.11 23.35 54.44
N HIS A 191 7.64 24.13 53.46
CA HIS A 191 7.15 23.68 52.17
C HIS A 191 8.22 22.88 51.40
N ALA A 192 8.19 21.56 51.50
CA ALA A 192 8.77 20.68 50.49
C ALA A 192 7.64 20.29 49.51
N ALA A 193 7.34 21.21 48.60
CA ALA A 193 6.52 20.91 47.43
C ALA A 193 7.29 19.89 46.57
N ALA A 194 6.96 18.61 46.75
CA ALA A 194 7.27 17.57 45.78
C ALA A 194 6.52 17.92 44.49
N ARG A 195 7.18 18.73 43.65
CA ARG A 195 6.88 18.84 42.22
C ARG A 195 7.06 17.44 41.63
N THR A 196 6.01 16.64 41.65
CA THR A 196 5.80 15.61 40.66
C THR A 196 5.74 16.32 39.31
N GLN A 197 6.90 16.42 38.66
CA GLN A 197 6.97 16.57 37.21
C GLN A 197 6.12 15.43 36.65
N ARG A 198 4.86 15.72 36.32
CA ARG A 198 4.15 15.02 35.27
C ARG A 198 5.00 15.24 34.02
N CYS A 199 5.89 14.31 33.74
CA CYS A 199 6.41 14.12 32.39
C CYS A 199 5.19 13.81 31.53
N ASP A 200 4.71 14.80 30.78
CA ASP A 200 3.82 14.57 29.66
C ASP A 200 4.56 13.65 28.66
N PRO A 201 4.08 12.42 28.41
CA PRO A 201 4.67 11.55 27.39
C PRO A 201 4.40 12.03 25.96
N ASN A 202 3.61 13.10 25.78
CA ASN A 202 3.06 13.50 24.49
C ASN A 202 3.68 14.76 23.85
N ALA A 203 4.70 15.37 24.45
CA ALA A 203 5.31 16.59 23.89
C ALA A 203 6.27 16.35 22.71
N SER A 204 6.45 15.11 22.23
CA SER A 204 7.44 14.79 21.17
C SER A 204 6.85 14.24 19.87
N LEU A 205 5.54 14.29 19.65
CA LEU A 205 4.91 13.76 18.42
C LEU A 205 4.31 14.81 17.48
N GLU A 206 4.77 16.07 17.55
CA GLU A 206 4.45 17.12 16.57
C GLU A 206 5.71 17.65 15.86
N GLN A 207 6.44 16.77 15.16
CA GLN A 207 7.27 17.15 14.00
C GLN A 207 7.76 15.86 13.32
N PRO A 208 7.12 15.45 12.21
CA PRO A 208 7.49 16.02 10.92
C PRO A 208 6.27 16.16 9.99
N ARG A 209 5.66 17.35 9.93
CA ARG A 209 4.71 17.69 8.86
C ARG A 209 5.10 18.98 8.17
N HIS A 210 6.23 18.97 7.47
CA HIS A 210 6.56 19.99 6.48
C HIS A 210 7.19 19.45 5.18
N ALA A 211 7.06 18.16 4.87
CA ALA A 211 7.71 17.58 3.68
C ALA A 211 6.79 16.98 2.60
N GLN A 212 5.45 17.09 2.68
CA GLN A 212 4.55 16.48 1.67
C GLN A 212 3.48 17.40 1.09
N THR A 213 3.70 18.73 1.11
CA THR A 213 2.87 19.69 0.37
C THR A 213 3.62 20.31 -0.82
N ALA A 214 4.44 19.52 -1.52
CA ALA A 214 5.31 20.02 -2.60
C ALA A 214 5.36 19.13 -3.85
N TYR A 215 4.23 18.52 -4.25
CA TYR A 215 4.11 17.92 -5.60
C TYR A 215 3.09 18.62 -6.51
N THR A 216 2.71 19.85 -6.16
CA THR A 216 1.94 20.75 -7.05
C THR A 216 2.49 22.16 -7.01
N ALA A 217 3.80 22.35 -7.24
CA ALA A 217 4.33 23.62 -7.75
C ALA A 217 5.81 23.48 -8.15
N GLY A 218 6.10 23.73 -9.42
CA GLY A 218 7.23 24.60 -9.77
C GLY A 218 8.65 24.10 -9.50
N ARG A 219 9.16 23.32 -10.44
CA ARG A 219 10.45 23.53 -11.11
C ARG A 219 11.08 24.93 -10.92
N ARG A 220 12.12 25.04 -10.08
CA ARG A 220 13.36 25.86 -10.19
C ARG A 220 13.84 26.30 -8.81
N GLY A 221 15.13 26.11 -8.52
CA GLY A 221 15.75 26.84 -7.41
C GLY A 221 16.98 26.18 -6.82
N LEU A 222 18.01 26.07 -7.64
CA LEU A 222 19.38 25.74 -7.26
C LEU A 222 19.96 26.86 -6.39
N TYR A 223 20.30 26.58 -5.12
CA TYR A 223 21.41 27.25 -4.41
C TYR A 223 22.03 26.32 -3.37
N GLU A 224 23.36 26.23 -3.46
CA GLU A 224 24.29 25.70 -2.48
C GLU A 224 24.05 26.27 -1.08
N ARG A 225 24.08 25.42 -0.05
CA ARG A 225 24.58 25.87 1.25
C ARG A 225 25.38 24.79 1.97
N ARG A 226 26.68 24.93 1.76
CA ARG A 226 27.82 24.47 2.57
C ARG A 226 27.56 24.67 4.08
N GLY A 227 27.99 23.70 4.87
CA GLY A 227 28.05 23.72 6.34
C GLY A 227 28.08 22.27 6.84
N GLU A 228 29.20 21.56 6.81
CA GLU A 228 30.27 21.63 7.83
C GLU A 228 29.70 21.80 9.24
N THR A 229 29.35 20.67 9.88
CA THR A 229 29.27 20.57 11.34
C THR A 229 30.31 19.58 11.83
N THR A 230 31.45 20.16 12.15
CA THR A 230 32.54 19.64 12.96
C THR A 230 32.13 19.49 14.43
N ILE A 231 32.52 18.34 15.00
CA ILE A 231 32.96 18.10 16.40
C ILE A 231 31.88 18.20 17.49
N THR A 232 31.73 17.16 18.32
CA THR A 232 32.26 17.14 19.71
C THR A 232 31.66 15.94 20.48
N THR A 233 32.45 14.87 20.57
CA THR A 233 32.24 13.76 21.50
C THR A 233 32.63 14.24 22.90
N ALA A 234 31.64 14.47 23.77
CA ALA A 234 31.87 14.81 25.18
C ALA A 234 31.95 13.52 26.02
N LEU A 235 33.16 13.19 26.50
CA LEU A 235 33.37 12.25 27.60
C LEU A 235 32.85 12.87 28.91
N PRO A 236 32.12 12.12 29.76
CA PRO A 236 31.95 12.53 31.14
C PRO A 236 33.23 12.22 31.93
N GLN A 237 33.85 13.27 32.47
CA GLN A 237 34.89 13.20 33.48
C GLN A 237 34.29 12.66 34.79
N SER A 238 34.67 11.44 35.17
CA SER A 238 34.43 10.90 36.50
C SER A 238 35.43 11.53 37.46
N ALA A 239 34.94 12.39 38.35
CA ALA A 239 35.72 13.01 39.40
C ALA A 239 36.17 11.97 40.42
N HIS A 240 37.48 11.89 40.61
CA HIS A 240 38.11 11.22 41.74
C HIS A 240 37.74 11.95 43.05
N ALA A 241 36.84 11.35 43.83
CA ALA A 241 36.72 11.63 45.26
C ALA A 241 37.58 10.61 46.01
N SER A 242 38.73 11.08 46.48
CA SER A 242 39.54 10.43 47.51
C SER A 242 38.74 10.45 48.82
N TYR A 243 38.39 9.27 49.33
CA TYR A 243 37.95 9.07 50.71
C TYR A 243 38.81 7.98 51.33
N GLU A 244 39.48 8.32 52.42
CA GLU A 244 40.22 7.39 53.27
C GLU A 244 39.28 6.33 53.87
N PRO A 245 39.69 5.05 53.94
CA PRO A 245 38.98 4.03 54.68
C PRO A 245 39.45 4.03 56.15
N HIS A 246 38.54 4.39 57.06
CA HIS A 246 38.67 4.01 58.46
C HIS A 246 38.27 2.54 58.63
N ASP A 247 39.24 1.76 59.11
CA ASP A 247 39.09 0.37 59.55
C ASP A 247 38.04 0.26 60.67
N THR A 248 36.96 -0.48 60.39
CA THR A 248 36.31 -1.35 61.38
C THR A 248 35.39 -2.33 60.63
N ALA A 249 35.95 -3.49 60.31
CA ALA A 249 35.26 -4.57 59.62
C ALA A 249 34.23 -5.25 60.54
N PRO A 250 32.93 -5.29 60.19
CA PRO A 250 31.99 -6.21 60.79
C PRO A 250 32.15 -7.63 60.20
N PRO A 251 31.85 -8.69 60.96
CA PRO A 251 32.03 -10.07 60.51
C PRO A 251 31.16 -10.38 59.29
N ILE A 252 31.82 -10.91 58.25
CA ILE A 252 31.24 -11.28 56.96
C ILE A 252 30.28 -12.46 57.18
N SER A 253 28.98 -12.16 57.18
CA SER A 253 27.90 -13.15 57.22
C SER A 253 27.86 -13.94 55.91
N THR A 254 28.23 -15.22 55.98
CA THR A 254 28.28 -16.18 54.86
C THR A 254 26.91 -16.48 54.23
N GLU A 255 25.81 -16.14 54.90
CA GLU A 255 24.45 -16.34 54.37
C GLU A 255 24.04 -15.34 53.28
N LYS A 256 24.62 -14.12 53.28
CA LYS A 256 24.31 -13.11 52.26
C LYS A 256 24.82 -13.52 50.87
N THR A 257 25.89 -14.29 50.79
CA THR A 257 26.52 -14.73 49.52
C THR A 257 25.64 -15.70 48.74
N LEU A 258 24.95 -16.63 49.42
CA LEU A 258 24.08 -17.61 48.76
C LEU A 258 22.80 -16.98 48.18
N ARG A 259 22.22 -15.99 48.88
CA ARG A 259 21.07 -15.23 48.35
C ARG A 259 21.45 -14.39 47.13
N SER A 260 22.65 -13.81 47.12
CA SER A 260 23.17 -13.06 45.97
C SER A 260 23.41 -13.95 44.75
N GLN A 261 23.97 -15.15 44.95
CA GLN A 261 24.18 -16.12 43.85
C GLN A 261 22.86 -16.60 43.24
N ARG A 262 21.83 -16.87 44.06
CA ARG A 262 20.51 -17.28 43.54
C ARG A 262 19.85 -16.18 42.71
N ARG A 263 20.01 -14.91 43.10
CA ARG A 263 19.51 -13.77 42.31
C ARG A 263 20.25 -13.59 40.99
N ALA A 264 21.57 -13.79 40.99
CA ALA A 264 22.36 -13.76 39.77
C ALA A 264 22.00 -14.91 38.80
N ALA A 265 21.78 -16.12 39.31
CA ALA A 265 21.34 -17.26 38.51
C ALA A 265 19.96 -17.02 37.87
N ALA A 266 18.98 -16.51 38.64
CA ALA A 266 17.67 -16.17 38.11
C ALA A 266 17.73 -15.05 37.05
N ALA A 267 18.57 -14.03 37.25
CA ALA A 267 18.77 -12.98 36.25
C ALA A 267 19.36 -13.54 34.95
N ASN A 268 20.36 -14.41 35.03
CA ASN A 268 20.96 -15.06 33.86
C ASN A 268 19.96 -15.95 33.12
N GLU A 269 19.09 -16.65 33.84
CA GLU A 269 18.00 -17.45 33.25
C GLU A 269 17.01 -16.57 32.48
N THR A 270 16.62 -15.41 33.04
CA THR A 270 15.74 -14.48 32.33
C THR A 270 16.38 -13.88 31.07
N ILE A 271 17.69 -13.61 31.10
CA ILE A 271 18.43 -13.11 29.93
C ILE A 271 18.50 -14.20 28.85
N ALA A 272 18.81 -15.45 29.23
CA ALA A 272 18.86 -16.57 28.30
C ALA A 272 17.50 -16.85 27.64
N ALA A 273 16.40 -16.78 28.42
CA ALA A 273 15.05 -16.93 27.89
C ALA A 273 14.68 -15.80 26.92
N GLN A 274 15.08 -14.56 27.23
CA GLN A 274 14.87 -13.42 26.34
C GLN A 274 15.67 -13.56 25.04
N GLU A 275 16.94 -13.96 25.11
CA GLU A 275 17.76 -14.22 23.92
C GLU A 275 17.15 -15.31 23.04
N GLN A 276 16.66 -16.40 23.64
CA GLN A 276 16.00 -17.47 22.92
C GLN A 276 14.75 -16.96 22.20
N ALA A 277 13.88 -16.21 22.88
CA ALA A 277 12.69 -15.63 22.28
C ALA A 277 13.03 -14.66 21.13
N VAL A 278 14.14 -13.92 21.23
CA VAL A 278 14.63 -13.06 20.14
C VAL A 278 15.12 -13.88 18.95
N ARG A 279 15.85 -14.99 19.18
CA ARG A 279 16.31 -15.90 18.12
C ARG A 279 15.14 -16.56 17.40
N GLU A 280 14.13 -17.04 18.13
CA GLU A 280 12.92 -17.65 17.57
C GLU A 280 12.15 -16.66 16.70
N LYS A 281 11.96 -15.42 17.18
CA LYS A 281 11.35 -14.35 16.38
C LYS A 281 12.16 -14.00 15.14
N ALA A 282 13.50 -13.93 15.26
CA ALA A 282 14.37 -13.67 14.11
C ALA A 282 14.29 -14.78 13.06
N ALA A 283 14.24 -16.05 13.48
CA ALA A 283 14.05 -17.18 12.58
C ALA A 283 12.68 -17.13 11.88
N ALA A 284 11.61 -16.81 12.61
CA ALA A 284 10.27 -16.65 12.02
C ALA A 284 10.23 -15.53 10.95
N VAL A 285 10.89 -14.40 11.21
CA VAL A 285 10.99 -13.30 10.22
C VAL A 285 11.74 -13.76 8.97
N GLN A 286 12.85 -14.49 9.10
CA GLN A 286 13.58 -15.01 7.94
C GLN A 286 12.74 -15.96 7.08
N VAL A 287 11.92 -16.80 7.70
CA VAL A 287 11.00 -17.70 6.97
C VAL A 287 9.96 -16.89 6.19
N LEU A 288 9.36 -15.88 6.81
CA LEU A 288 8.39 -15.01 6.15
C LEU A 288 9.01 -14.19 5.01
N GLU A 289 10.25 -13.72 5.17
CA GLU A 289 10.99 -13.03 4.10
C GLU A 289 11.27 -13.95 2.91
N ALA A 290 11.66 -15.21 3.17
CA ALA A 290 11.85 -16.21 2.12
C ALA A 290 10.55 -16.51 1.37
N GLN A 291 9.45 -16.72 2.09
CA GLN A 291 8.13 -16.92 1.51
C GLN A 291 7.68 -15.71 0.68
N LEU A 292 7.90 -14.49 1.17
CA LEU A 292 7.56 -13.27 0.44
C LEU A 292 8.27 -13.21 -0.91
N LEU A 293 9.55 -13.58 -0.93
CA LEU A 293 10.36 -13.61 -2.14
C LEU A 293 9.86 -14.66 -3.13
N GLU A 294 9.55 -15.88 -2.65
CA GLU A 294 9.00 -16.96 -3.45
C GLU A 294 7.65 -16.57 -4.10
N HIS A 295 6.69 -16.09 -3.30
CA HIS A 295 5.38 -15.66 -3.82
C HIS A 295 5.50 -14.46 -4.76
N SER A 296 6.45 -13.54 -4.52
CA SER A 296 6.70 -12.43 -5.45
C SER A 296 7.19 -12.92 -6.82
N GLN A 297 8.06 -13.94 -6.86
CA GLN A 297 8.49 -14.57 -8.12
C GLN A 297 7.33 -15.27 -8.82
N GLN A 298 6.51 -16.02 -8.09
CA GLN A 298 5.33 -16.70 -8.63
C GLN A 298 4.33 -15.70 -9.24
N ARG A 299 4.09 -14.57 -8.58
CA ARG A 299 3.27 -13.48 -9.12
C ARG A 299 3.84 -12.96 -10.45
N ASP A 300 5.15 -12.75 -10.55
CA ASP A 300 5.79 -12.26 -11.77
C ASP A 300 5.66 -13.28 -12.92
N GLU A 301 5.78 -14.58 -12.63
CA GLU A 301 5.53 -15.66 -13.59
C GLU A 301 4.06 -15.69 -14.07
N LEU A 302 3.10 -15.56 -13.15
CA LEU A 302 1.67 -15.49 -13.49
C LEU A 302 1.35 -14.26 -14.34
N THR A 303 1.97 -13.12 -14.04
CA THR A 303 1.83 -11.88 -14.81
C THR A 303 2.35 -12.07 -16.24
N SER A 304 3.54 -12.65 -16.38
CA SER A 304 4.13 -12.98 -17.69
C SER A 304 3.25 -13.95 -18.49
N ASN A 305 2.68 -14.95 -17.81
CA ASN A 305 1.74 -15.90 -18.42
C ASN A 305 0.44 -15.23 -18.86
N LEU A 306 -0.09 -14.30 -18.07
CA LEU A 306 -1.27 -13.52 -18.41
C LEU A 306 -1.01 -12.67 -19.66
N GLU A 307 0.08 -11.91 -19.69
CA GLU A 307 0.48 -11.11 -20.86
C GLU A 307 0.66 -11.97 -22.11
N ARG A 308 1.26 -13.17 -21.96
CA ARG A 308 1.39 -14.12 -23.08
C ARG A 308 0.02 -14.57 -23.60
N LEU A 309 -0.93 -14.87 -22.70
CA LEU A 309 -2.29 -15.23 -23.07
C LEU A 309 -3.05 -14.07 -23.72
N GLU A 310 -2.74 -12.82 -23.37
CA GLU A 310 -3.34 -11.63 -23.97
C GLU A 310 -2.78 -11.32 -25.36
N ARG A 311 -1.47 -11.51 -25.57
CA ARG A 311 -0.84 -11.40 -26.90
C ARG A 311 -1.39 -12.45 -27.87
N MET A 312 -1.73 -13.64 -27.36
CA MET A 312 -2.44 -14.63 -28.17
C MET A 312 -3.91 -14.23 -28.32
N ARG A 313 -4.36 -14.02 -29.56
CA ARG A 313 -5.77 -13.70 -29.84
C ARG A 313 -6.65 -14.81 -29.24
N THR A 314 -7.37 -14.53 -28.15
CA THR A 314 -8.22 -15.50 -27.42
C THR A 314 -9.45 -15.86 -28.25
N ARG A 315 -9.30 -16.82 -29.17
CA ARG A 315 -10.33 -17.21 -30.13
C ARG A 315 -11.24 -18.30 -29.57
N THR A 316 -10.76 -19.12 -28.64
CA THR A 316 -11.52 -20.26 -28.11
C THR A 316 -12.04 -20.03 -26.70
N VAL A 317 -13.11 -20.73 -26.33
CA VAL A 317 -13.66 -20.73 -24.96
C VAL A 317 -12.64 -21.30 -23.96
N ALA A 318 -11.81 -22.25 -24.40
CA ALA A 318 -10.75 -22.83 -23.59
C ALA A 318 -9.69 -21.78 -23.21
N ASP A 319 -9.28 -20.94 -24.16
CA ASP A 319 -8.29 -19.86 -23.90
C ASP A 319 -8.84 -18.85 -22.89
N ARG A 320 -10.12 -18.48 -23.02
CA ARG A 320 -10.79 -17.58 -22.06
C ARG A 320 -10.85 -18.18 -20.66
N LYS A 321 -11.17 -19.49 -20.57
CA LYS A 321 -11.18 -20.20 -19.27
C LYS A 321 -9.79 -20.27 -18.66
N LYS A 322 -8.74 -20.49 -19.48
CA LYS A 322 -7.35 -20.49 -19.03
C LYS A 322 -6.93 -19.12 -18.54
N LYS A 323 -7.25 -18.05 -19.27
CA LYS A 323 -7.00 -16.66 -18.83
C LYS A 323 -7.65 -16.38 -17.49
N ALA A 324 -8.95 -16.66 -17.36
CA ALA A 324 -9.68 -16.46 -16.10
C ALA A 324 -9.16 -17.31 -14.94
N ALA A 325 -8.49 -18.44 -15.21
CA ALA A 325 -7.83 -19.23 -14.17
C ALA A 325 -6.52 -18.58 -13.71
N VAL A 326 -5.70 -18.09 -14.66
CA VAL A 326 -4.47 -17.37 -14.34
C VAL A 326 -4.76 -16.07 -13.57
N GLU A 327 -5.81 -15.32 -13.95
CA GLU A 327 -6.25 -14.13 -13.23
C GLU A 327 -6.62 -14.44 -11.77
N ARG A 328 -7.37 -15.52 -11.54
CA ARG A 328 -7.74 -15.95 -10.17
C ARG A 328 -6.52 -16.35 -9.34
N SER A 329 -5.59 -17.11 -9.92
CA SER A 329 -4.35 -17.46 -9.24
C SER A 329 -3.49 -16.23 -8.92
N LEU A 330 -3.46 -15.23 -9.81
CA LEU A 330 -2.74 -13.99 -9.55
C LEU A 330 -3.35 -13.20 -8.38
N GLU A 331 -4.68 -13.13 -8.29
CA GLU A 331 -5.37 -12.51 -7.15
C GLU A 331 -5.10 -13.25 -5.82
N GLU A 332 -5.04 -14.59 -5.85
CA GLU A 332 -4.70 -15.42 -4.68
C GLU A 332 -3.26 -15.15 -4.20
N GLU A 333 -2.30 -15.09 -5.12
CA GLU A 333 -0.90 -14.76 -4.82
C GLU A 333 -0.75 -13.34 -4.24
N GLU A 334 -1.46 -12.35 -4.79
CA GLU A 334 -1.45 -10.99 -4.25
C GLU A 334 -2.00 -10.92 -2.82
N LYS A 335 -3.04 -11.70 -2.51
CA LYS A 335 -3.58 -11.82 -1.14
C LYS A 335 -2.56 -12.44 -0.20
N LEU A 336 -1.88 -13.51 -0.61
CA LEU A 336 -0.83 -14.15 0.19
C LEU A 336 0.35 -13.21 0.47
N ILE A 337 0.84 -12.52 -0.56
CA ILE A 337 1.88 -11.49 -0.43
C ILE A 337 1.43 -10.39 0.55
N GLY A 338 0.18 -9.95 0.45
CA GLY A 338 -0.41 -8.96 1.36
C GLY A 338 -0.43 -9.43 2.81
N GLN A 339 -0.83 -10.68 3.06
CA GLN A 339 -0.84 -11.30 4.38
C GLN A 339 0.58 -11.41 4.96
N ILE A 340 1.54 -11.93 4.20
CA ILE A 340 2.94 -12.05 4.65
C ILE A 340 3.52 -10.69 5.04
N ARG A 341 3.25 -9.64 4.24
CA ARG A 341 3.68 -8.26 4.56
C ARG A 341 3.02 -7.69 5.81
N LEU A 342 1.78 -8.08 6.12
CA LEU A 342 1.11 -7.69 7.36
C LEU A 342 1.75 -8.39 8.56
N GLU A 343 2.05 -9.69 8.46
CA GLU A 343 2.73 -10.45 9.52
C GLU A 343 4.13 -9.90 9.78
N LEU A 344 4.93 -9.66 8.74
CA LEU A 344 6.25 -9.01 8.87
C LEU A 344 6.15 -7.65 9.57
N ARG A 345 5.12 -6.84 9.25
CA ARG A 345 4.87 -5.57 9.95
C ARG A 345 4.54 -5.80 11.42
N ALA A 346 3.70 -6.78 11.76
CA ALA A 346 3.38 -7.12 13.15
C ALA A 346 4.64 -7.53 13.94
N TYR A 347 5.52 -8.36 13.35
CA TYR A 347 6.80 -8.71 13.96
C TYR A 347 7.74 -7.50 14.12
N SER A 348 7.77 -6.60 13.14
CA SER A 348 8.60 -5.39 13.21
C SER A 348 8.10 -4.39 14.26
N ALA A 349 6.79 -4.28 14.46
CA ALA A 349 6.18 -3.43 15.47
C ALA A 349 6.48 -3.94 16.89
N LEU A 350 6.51 -5.28 17.08
CA LEU A 350 6.86 -5.91 18.36
C LEU A 350 8.34 -5.70 18.77
N ARG A 351 9.19 -5.25 17.84
CA ARG A 351 10.62 -5.01 18.08
C ARG A 351 10.92 -3.55 18.45
N ARG A 352 9.98 -2.63 18.22
CA ARG A 352 10.06 -1.24 18.70
C ARG A 352 9.42 -1.16 20.08
#